data_AF-A0A1Y4GIA4-F1
#
_entry.id   AF-A0A1Y4GIA4-F1
#
_cell.length_a   1.000
_cell.length_b   1.000
_cell.length_c   1.000
_cell.angle_alpha   90.00
_cell.angle_beta   90.00
_cell.angle_gamma   90.00
#
_symmetry.space_group_name_H-M   'P 1'
#
loop_
_entity.id
_entity.type
_entity.pdbx_description
1 polymer ?
#
loop_
_entity_poly.entity_id
_entity_poly.type
_entity_poly.pdbx_seq_one_letter_code
_entity_poly.pdbx_strand_id
1 'polypeptide(L)'
;MDAEKKYPTWLEGHIKDWAEKRLTTMTLCSQSGGELLEVWYYGGLMRVEGEAQPFIADTEEAPGMVFARDAQSGEEFLIFDGAKHGYDAMFCDEYDAEALASRRLKRYGIPPSKLILELGYNIDYDDEKETFGIDGEGNVELIDGRAVPWEDVKRNGFDYIALSFIDKEWKQRQFLDAELA
;
A
#
# COMPACT_ATOMS: atom_id res chain seq x y z
N MET A 1 -20.59 -3.92 -17.86
CA MET A 1 -19.28 -3.30 -17.62
C MET A 1 -19.04 -3.51 -16.15
N ASP A 2 -18.20 -4.49 -15.81
CA ASP A 2 -17.75 -4.64 -14.43
C ASP A 2 -16.99 -3.36 -14.08
N ALA A 3 -17.29 -2.77 -12.92
CA ALA A 3 -16.50 -1.64 -12.44
C ALA A 3 -15.03 -2.08 -12.36
N GLU A 4 -14.13 -1.23 -12.83
CA GLU A 4 -12.70 -1.46 -12.73
C GLU A 4 -12.33 -1.74 -11.27
N LYS A 5 -11.61 -2.83 -11.01
CA LYS A 5 -11.25 -3.23 -9.64
C LYS A 5 -10.22 -2.25 -9.09
N LYS A 6 -10.66 -1.20 -8.39
CA LYS A 6 -9.76 -0.22 -7.75
C LYS A 6 -9.17 -0.74 -6.44
N TYR A 7 -8.34 -1.78 -6.53
CA TYR A 7 -7.50 -2.23 -5.44
C TYR A 7 -6.28 -3.01 -5.96
N PRO A 8 -5.17 -3.05 -5.21
CA PRO A 8 -3.94 -3.66 -5.64
C PRO A 8 -4.06 -5.16 -5.85
N THR A 9 -3.39 -5.64 -6.90
CA THR A 9 -3.36 -7.06 -7.27
C THR A 9 -2.87 -7.96 -6.14
N TRP A 10 -1.84 -7.55 -5.39
CA TRP A 10 -1.26 -8.34 -4.30
C TRP A 10 -2.14 -8.43 -3.06
N LEU A 11 -3.20 -7.62 -2.97
CA LEU A 11 -4.18 -7.68 -1.87
C LEU A 11 -5.42 -8.52 -2.21
N GLU A 12 -5.44 -9.18 -3.38
CA GLU A 12 -6.47 -10.16 -3.68
C GLU A 12 -6.54 -11.26 -2.61
N GLY A 13 -7.73 -11.46 -2.04
CA GLY A 13 -7.95 -12.39 -0.92
C GLY A 13 -7.68 -11.80 0.47
N HIS A 14 -7.16 -10.57 0.56
CA HIS A 14 -6.84 -9.89 1.83
C HIS A 14 -7.69 -8.64 2.09
N ILE A 15 -8.80 -8.47 1.36
CA ILE A 15 -9.68 -7.29 1.46
C ILE A 15 -11.15 -7.69 1.66
N LYS A 16 -11.86 -6.84 2.40
CA LYS A 16 -13.30 -6.89 2.67
C LYS A 16 -13.88 -5.48 2.66
N ASP A 17 -15.21 -5.39 2.67
CA ASP A 17 -15.96 -4.13 2.81
C ASP A 17 -15.51 -3.05 1.80
N TRP A 18 -15.12 -3.48 0.59
CA TRP A 18 -14.64 -2.58 -0.46
C TRP A 18 -15.74 -1.60 -0.86
N ALA A 19 -15.39 -0.31 -0.91
CA ALA A 19 -16.28 0.75 -1.34
C ALA A 19 -15.50 1.84 -2.08
N GLU A 20 -15.98 2.20 -3.26
CA GLU A 20 -15.50 3.35 -4.02
C GLU A 20 -16.25 4.62 -3.59
N LYS A 21 -15.54 5.58 -2.99
CA LYS A 21 -16.07 6.90 -2.61
C LYS A 21 -15.20 7.99 -3.26
N ARG A 22 -14.76 9.00 -2.49
CA ARG A 22 -13.69 9.93 -2.91
C ARG A 22 -12.36 9.20 -3.04
N LEU A 23 -12.06 8.36 -2.04
CA LEU A 23 -10.98 7.38 -2.07
C LEU A 23 -11.61 5.99 -2.14
N THR A 24 -10.85 5.03 -2.65
CA THR A 24 -11.26 3.63 -2.57
C THR A 24 -10.89 3.08 -1.20
N THR A 25 -11.90 2.69 -0.42
CA THR A 25 -11.74 2.23 0.96
C THR A 25 -11.97 0.73 1.05
N MET A 26 -11.16 0.05 1.86
CA MET A 26 -11.32 -1.37 2.17
C MET A 26 -10.87 -1.70 3.59
N THR A 27 -11.43 -2.77 4.15
CA THR A 27 -10.91 -3.40 5.36
C THR A 27 -9.92 -4.49 4.98
N LEU A 28 -8.77 -4.55 5.66
CA LEU A 28 -7.80 -5.64 5.48
C LEU A 28 -8.18 -6.87 6.32
N CYS A 29 -7.96 -8.05 5.77
CA CYS A 29 -8.11 -9.32 6.47
C CYS A 29 -7.06 -10.35 6.03
N SER A 30 -6.87 -11.38 6.86
CA SER A 30 -6.16 -12.59 6.45
C SER A 30 -6.94 -13.40 5.41
N GLN A 31 -6.31 -14.39 4.77
CA GLN A 31 -6.97 -15.29 3.81
C GLN A 31 -8.14 -16.05 4.43
N SER A 32 -8.05 -16.34 5.73
CA SER A 32 -9.13 -16.96 6.51
C SER A 32 -10.26 -15.98 6.88
N GLY A 33 -10.07 -14.69 6.60
CA GLY A 33 -11.00 -13.62 6.89
C GLY A 33 -10.83 -12.97 8.27
N GLY A 34 -9.75 -13.24 9.00
CA GLY A 34 -9.46 -12.59 10.28
C GLY A 34 -9.10 -11.12 10.11
N GLU A 35 -9.72 -10.24 10.92
CA GLU A 35 -9.55 -8.78 10.84
C GLU A 35 -8.73 -8.21 12.01
N LEU A 36 -8.24 -9.05 12.94
CA LEU A 36 -7.39 -8.63 14.05
C LEU A 36 -5.94 -8.76 13.64
N LEU A 37 -5.37 -7.66 13.14
CA LEU A 37 -4.06 -7.65 12.52
C LEU A 37 -3.07 -6.87 13.38
N GLU A 38 -1.91 -7.46 13.63
CA GLU A 38 -0.72 -6.73 14.09
C GLU A 38 -0.08 -5.99 12.91
N VAL A 39 0.44 -4.80 13.17
CA VAL A 39 1.17 -4.01 12.16
C VAL A 39 2.67 -4.14 12.38
N TRP A 40 3.36 -4.51 11.31
CA TRP A 40 4.81 -4.56 11.21
C TRP A 40 5.27 -3.61 10.12
N TYR A 41 6.38 -2.91 10.33
CA TYR A 41 6.83 -1.90 9.38
C TYR A 41 8.34 -1.76 9.31
N TYR A 42 8.82 -1.30 8.17
CA TYR A 42 10.09 -0.60 8.03
C TYR A 42 9.79 0.88 7.77
N GLY A 43 10.58 1.77 8.35
CA GLY A 43 10.39 3.22 8.21
C GLY A 43 10.85 4.00 9.45
N GLY A 44 10.83 5.32 9.33
CA GLY A 44 10.85 6.25 10.45
C GLY A 44 9.47 6.36 11.11
N LEU A 45 9.45 6.87 12.35
CA LEU A 45 8.22 7.24 13.04
C LEU A 45 8.19 8.75 13.25
N MET A 46 7.33 9.43 12.50
CA MET A 46 7.13 10.87 12.59
C MET A 46 5.98 11.19 13.54
N ARG A 47 6.18 12.09 14.50
CA ARG A 47 5.08 12.59 15.34
C ARG A 47 4.45 13.80 14.67
N VAL A 48 3.14 13.72 14.45
CA VAL A 48 2.33 14.84 13.93
C VAL A 48 1.61 15.50 15.10
N GLU A 49 1.63 16.83 15.16
CA GLU A 49 0.93 17.57 16.21
C GLU A 49 -0.58 17.33 16.12
N GLY A 50 -1.21 17.02 17.26
CA GLY A 50 -2.64 16.71 17.32
C GLY A 50 -2.99 15.23 17.10
N GLU A 51 -2.07 14.42 16.58
CA GLU A 51 -2.27 12.99 16.38
C GLU A 51 -1.88 12.16 17.59
N ALA A 52 -2.64 11.10 17.87
CA ALA A 52 -2.44 10.26 19.05
C ALA A 52 -1.32 9.22 18.87
N GLN A 53 -0.90 8.99 17.62
CA GLN A 53 0.03 7.94 17.20
C GLN A 53 1.02 8.53 16.18
N PRO A 54 2.26 8.00 16.10
CA PRO A 54 3.21 8.43 15.10
C PRO A 54 2.88 7.86 13.71
N PHE A 55 3.29 8.54 12.65
CA PHE A 55 3.10 8.09 11.28
C PHE A 55 4.35 7.35 10.82
N ILE A 56 4.16 6.26 10.09
CA ILE A 56 5.23 5.60 9.35
C ILE A 56 5.62 6.52 8.20
N ALA A 57 6.89 6.84 8.12
CA ALA A 57 7.47 7.65 7.07
C ALA A 57 8.71 6.94 6.51
N ASP A 58 9.19 7.40 5.37
CA ASP A 58 10.43 6.92 4.79
C ASP A 58 11.63 7.21 5.71
N THR A 59 12.70 6.46 5.50
CA THR A 59 14.01 6.73 6.08
C THR A 59 14.88 7.45 5.06
N GLU A 60 16.02 7.99 5.49
CA GLU A 60 16.99 8.55 4.53
C GLU A 60 17.52 7.48 3.57
N GLU A 61 17.54 6.21 4.00
CA GLU A 61 18.11 5.10 3.24
C GLU A 61 17.13 4.42 2.29
N ALA A 62 15.86 4.31 2.66
CA ALA A 62 14.88 3.54 1.90
C ALA A 62 13.42 3.91 2.24
N PRO A 63 12.48 3.67 1.32
CA PRO A 63 11.08 3.94 1.52
C PRO A 63 10.43 2.94 2.48
N GLY A 64 9.35 3.38 3.09
CA GLY A 64 8.55 2.68 4.08
C GLY A 64 7.92 1.40 3.54
N MET A 65 7.70 0.45 4.43
CA MET A 65 7.08 -0.84 4.09
C MET A 65 6.21 -1.28 5.24
N VAL A 66 5.01 -1.79 4.96
CA VAL A 66 4.02 -2.18 5.96
C VAL A 66 3.48 -3.57 5.67
N PHE A 67 3.49 -4.41 6.70
CA PHE A 67 2.93 -5.75 6.73
C PHE A 67 1.85 -5.85 7.80
N ALA A 68 0.86 -6.70 7.54
CA ALA A 68 -0.05 -7.21 8.55
C ALA A 68 0.34 -8.62 8.96
N ARG A 69 0.08 -8.94 10.22
CA ARG A 69 0.10 -10.31 10.75
C ARG A 69 -1.21 -10.61 11.45
N ASP A 70 -1.90 -11.66 11.02
CA ASP A 70 -3.10 -12.13 11.70
C ASP A 70 -2.77 -12.64 13.11
N ALA A 71 -3.47 -12.11 14.12
CA ALA A 71 -3.19 -12.45 15.51
C ALA A 71 -3.62 -13.87 15.90
N GLN A 72 -4.47 -14.53 15.12
CA GLN A 72 -4.94 -15.89 15.38
C GLN A 72 -4.16 -16.93 14.57
N SER A 73 -4.08 -16.77 13.25
CA SER A 73 -3.43 -17.73 12.36
C SER A 73 -1.91 -17.53 12.28
N GLY A 74 -1.44 -16.31 12.57
CA GLY A 74 -0.04 -15.93 12.37
C GLY A 74 0.33 -15.68 10.90
N GLU A 75 -0.66 -15.66 9.99
CA GLU A 75 -0.47 -15.33 8.58
C GLU A 75 0.09 -13.92 8.44
N GLU A 76 1.18 -13.77 7.68
CA GLU A 76 1.80 -12.49 7.39
C GLU A 76 1.58 -12.15 5.91
N PHE A 77 1.18 -10.91 5.62
CA PHE A 77 1.01 -10.43 4.26
C PHE A 77 1.42 -8.96 4.10
N LEU A 78 1.95 -8.63 2.93
CA LEU A 78 2.40 -7.29 2.58
C LEU A 78 1.18 -6.41 2.31
N ILE A 79 1.13 -5.24 2.96
CA ILE A 79 0.13 -4.21 2.68
C ILE A 79 0.69 -3.24 1.63
N PHE A 80 1.86 -2.69 1.90
CA PHE A 80 2.47 -1.62 1.11
C PHE A 80 4.00 -1.69 1.16
N ASP A 81 4.67 -1.49 0.03
CA ASP A 81 6.12 -1.36 -0.08
C ASP A 81 6.38 -0.14 -0.97
N GLY A 82 6.80 0.98 -0.39
CA GLY A 82 7.02 2.23 -1.12
C GLY A 82 8.15 2.16 -2.15
N ALA A 83 8.94 1.08 -2.16
CA ALA A 83 9.91 0.82 -3.22
C ALA A 83 9.30 0.13 -4.46
N LYS A 84 8.02 -0.24 -4.43
CA LYS A 84 7.39 -1.08 -5.46
C LYS A 84 5.97 -0.69 -5.86
N HIS A 85 5.26 0.00 -4.97
CA HIS A 85 3.82 0.19 -5.05
C HIS A 85 3.49 1.69 -5.12
N GLY A 86 2.49 2.04 -5.92
CA GLY A 86 2.18 3.42 -6.28
C GLY A 86 2.92 3.87 -7.54
N TYR A 87 2.47 4.98 -8.10
CA TYR A 87 2.95 5.46 -9.40
C TYR A 87 4.44 5.81 -9.38
N ASP A 88 4.89 6.61 -8.41
CA ASP A 88 6.30 7.00 -8.30
C ASP A 88 7.23 5.79 -8.21
N ALA A 89 6.91 4.81 -7.36
CA ALA A 89 7.71 3.60 -7.22
C ALA A 89 7.72 2.71 -8.48
N MET A 90 6.71 2.84 -9.34
CA MET A 90 6.61 2.07 -10.58
C MET A 90 7.31 2.75 -11.75
N PHE A 91 7.41 4.09 -11.75
CA PHE A 91 7.80 4.86 -12.95
C PHE A 91 8.82 5.97 -12.72
N CYS A 92 8.99 6.48 -11.49
CA CYS A 92 9.78 7.68 -11.20
C CYS A 92 11.01 7.39 -10.33
N ASP A 93 10.83 6.60 -9.28
CA ASP A 93 11.83 6.44 -8.22
C ASP A 93 12.68 5.18 -8.39
N GLU A 94 14.00 5.37 -8.33
CA GLU A 94 14.97 4.28 -8.23
C GLU A 94 15.56 4.21 -6.83
N TYR A 95 15.71 3.00 -6.32
CA TYR A 95 16.23 2.75 -4.98
C TYR A 95 17.43 1.81 -5.01
N ASP A 96 18.38 2.04 -4.11
CA ASP A 96 19.55 1.16 -3.97
C ASP A 96 19.13 -0.24 -3.47
N ALA A 97 19.53 -1.26 -4.21
CA ALA A 97 19.14 -2.65 -3.93
C ALA A 97 19.66 -3.16 -2.58
N GLU A 98 20.86 -2.72 -2.15
CA GLU A 98 21.42 -3.12 -0.85
C GLU A 98 20.65 -2.47 0.30
N ALA A 99 20.29 -1.18 0.17
CA ALA A 99 19.45 -0.47 1.11
C ALA A 99 18.08 -1.16 1.24
N LEU A 100 17.42 -1.51 0.13
CA LEU A 100 16.16 -2.23 0.15
C LEU A 100 16.27 -3.62 0.82
N ALA A 101 17.36 -4.36 0.60
CA ALA A 101 17.60 -5.67 1.20
C ALA A 101 17.96 -5.60 2.70
N SER A 102 18.47 -4.45 3.14
CA SER A 102 18.84 -4.20 4.54
C SER A 102 17.63 -3.90 5.43
N ARG A 103 16.46 -3.57 4.84
CA ARG A 103 15.24 -3.23 5.58
C ARG A 103 14.89 -4.33 6.59
N ARG A 104 14.67 -3.92 7.84
CA ARG A 104 14.26 -4.79 8.95
C ARG A 104 12.94 -4.34 9.53
N LEU A 105 11.95 -5.22 9.46
CA LEU A 105 10.63 -4.97 10.03
C LEU A 105 10.70 -4.87 11.57
N LYS A 106 9.93 -3.94 12.11
CA LYS A 106 9.70 -3.74 13.55
C LYS A 106 8.19 -3.74 13.80
N ARG A 107 7.77 -4.13 15.00
CA ARG A 107 6.37 -3.99 15.41
C ARG A 107 6.04 -2.51 15.55
N TYR A 108 4.92 -2.09 14.98
CA TYR A 108 4.42 -0.72 15.14
C TYR A 108 3.97 -0.45 16.59
N GLY A 109 3.47 -1.48 17.28
CA GLY A 109 3.22 -1.43 18.73
C GLY A 109 1.78 -1.12 19.14
N ILE A 110 0.83 -1.16 18.19
CA ILE A 110 -0.60 -1.19 18.51
C ILE A 110 -1.07 -2.61 18.84
N PRO A 111 -2.12 -2.79 19.65
CA PRO A 111 -2.81 -4.07 19.76
C PRO A 111 -3.31 -4.56 18.39
N PRO A 112 -3.52 -5.87 18.20
CA PRO A 112 -4.21 -6.37 17.02
C PRO A 112 -5.55 -5.65 16.81
N SER A 113 -5.72 -5.04 15.65
CA SER A 113 -6.85 -4.15 15.36
C SER A 113 -7.35 -4.38 13.93
N LYS A 114 -8.61 -3.98 13.69
CA LYS A 114 -9.15 -3.82 12.33
C LYS A 114 -8.39 -2.70 11.63
N LEU A 115 -7.89 -2.99 10.43
CA LEU A 115 -7.16 -2.03 9.62
C LEU A 115 -8.00 -1.59 8.42
N ILE A 116 -8.00 -0.29 8.16
CA ILE A 116 -8.65 0.35 7.03
C ILE A 116 -7.57 0.86 6.09
N LEU A 117 -7.70 0.52 4.82
CA LEU A 117 -6.87 1.00 3.73
C LEU A 117 -7.70 1.92 2.84
N GLU A 118 -7.15 3.09 2.53
CA GLU A 118 -7.71 4.06 1.60
C GLU A 118 -6.71 4.35 0.49
N LEU A 119 -7.17 4.36 -0.77
CA LEU A 119 -6.34 4.56 -1.96
C LEU A 119 -6.93 5.65 -2.86
N GLY A 120 -6.07 6.52 -3.39
CA GLY A 120 -6.40 7.46 -4.46
C GLY A 120 -6.06 6.88 -5.84
N TYR A 121 -6.86 7.18 -6.84
CA TYR A 121 -6.62 6.79 -8.23
C TYR A 121 -6.99 7.97 -9.13
N ASN A 122 -6.24 9.08 -9.05
CA ASN A 122 -6.52 10.28 -9.85
C ASN A 122 -5.62 10.41 -11.09
N ILE A 123 -4.64 9.51 -11.27
CA ILE A 123 -3.81 9.45 -12.47
C ILE A 123 -4.67 9.08 -13.69
N ASP A 124 -4.59 9.87 -14.74
CA ASP A 124 -5.20 9.59 -16.03
C ASP A 124 -4.27 8.70 -16.87
N TYR A 125 -4.33 7.40 -16.60
CA TYR A 125 -3.50 6.43 -17.32
C TYR A 125 -3.78 6.38 -18.83
N ASP A 126 -4.98 6.75 -19.28
CA ASP A 126 -5.28 6.74 -20.71
C ASP A 126 -4.51 7.86 -21.43
N ASP A 127 -4.26 8.99 -20.77
CA ASP A 127 -3.40 10.09 -21.28
C ASP A 127 -1.91 9.72 -21.17
N GLU A 128 -1.50 9.09 -20.06
CA GLU A 128 -0.11 8.65 -19.85
C GLU A 128 0.31 7.47 -20.75
N LYS A 129 -0.64 6.75 -21.35
CA LYS A 129 -0.36 5.52 -22.11
C LYS A 129 0.72 5.67 -23.18
N GLU A 130 0.79 6.84 -23.82
CA GLU A 130 1.76 7.12 -24.88
C GLU A 130 3.19 7.33 -24.38
N THR A 131 3.38 7.58 -23.07
CA THR A 131 4.70 7.79 -22.45
C THR A 131 5.35 6.48 -22.01
N PHE A 132 4.57 5.40 -21.88
CA PHE A 132 5.06 4.12 -21.40
C PHE A 132 5.63 3.20 -22.50
N GLY A 133 6.68 2.47 -22.15
CA GLY A 133 7.16 1.34 -22.95
C GLY A 133 6.19 0.18 -22.86
N ILE A 134 5.47 -0.12 -23.94
CA ILE A 134 4.54 -1.25 -24.02
C ILE A 134 5.11 -2.32 -24.95
N ASP A 135 5.23 -3.56 -24.47
CA ASP A 135 5.71 -4.68 -25.25
C ASP A 135 4.66 -5.22 -26.25
N GLY A 136 5.04 -6.21 -27.05
CA GLY A 136 4.15 -6.82 -28.04
C GLY A 136 2.97 -7.61 -27.45
N GLU A 137 2.98 -7.87 -26.15
CA GLU A 137 1.92 -8.57 -25.42
C GLU A 137 0.98 -7.59 -24.68
N GLY A 138 1.28 -6.29 -24.71
CA GLY A 138 0.49 -5.26 -24.06
C GLY A 138 0.85 -5.04 -22.59
N ASN A 139 2.03 -5.50 -22.16
CA ASN A 139 2.56 -5.21 -20.83
C ASN A 139 3.37 -3.92 -20.85
N VAL A 140 3.27 -3.16 -19.77
CA VAL A 140 4.06 -1.97 -19.51
C VAL A 140 5.37 -2.35 -18.82
N GLU A 141 6.48 -1.84 -19.32
CA GLU A 141 7.78 -1.92 -18.66
C GLU A 141 7.84 -0.89 -17.52
N LEU A 142 8.06 -1.37 -16.29
CA LEU A 142 8.28 -0.55 -15.09
C LEU A 142 9.74 -0.11 -14.99
N ILE A 143 10.03 0.86 -14.12
CA ILE A 143 11.40 1.37 -13.90
C ILE A 143 12.39 0.29 -13.42
N ASP A 144 11.89 -0.75 -12.76
CA ASP A 144 12.70 -1.89 -12.30
C ASP A 144 12.83 -3.03 -13.34
N GLY A 145 12.37 -2.80 -14.58
CA GLY A 145 12.46 -3.72 -15.70
C GLY A 145 11.42 -4.85 -15.70
N ARG A 146 10.48 -4.87 -14.73
CA ARG A 146 9.33 -5.80 -14.78
C ARG A 146 8.37 -5.38 -15.89
N ALA A 147 7.81 -6.36 -16.59
CA ALA A 147 6.69 -6.16 -17.51
C ALA A 147 5.38 -6.50 -16.78
N VAL A 148 4.44 -5.54 -16.70
CA VAL A 148 3.17 -5.67 -15.97
C VAL A 148 1.99 -5.41 -16.90
N PRO A 149 0.92 -6.23 -16.88
CA PRO A 149 -0.26 -6.00 -17.71
C PRO A 149 -0.86 -4.61 -17.50
N TRP A 150 -1.35 -3.97 -18.57
CA TRP A 150 -1.97 -2.63 -18.52
C TRP A 150 -3.01 -2.45 -17.40
N GLU A 151 -3.89 -3.43 -17.24
CA GLU A 151 -4.93 -3.38 -16.20
C GLU A 151 -4.34 -3.47 -14.79
N ASP A 152 -3.26 -4.22 -14.61
CA ASP A 152 -2.59 -4.34 -13.31
C ASP A 152 -1.76 -3.09 -13.00
N VAL A 153 -1.25 -2.37 -14.01
CA VAL A 153 -0.61 -1.06 -13.81
C VAL A 153 -1.59 -0.08 -13.17
N LYS A 154 -2.78 0.08 -13.73
CA LYS A 154 -3.81 0.99 -13.20
C LYS A 154 -4.23 0.64 -11.77
N ARG A 155 -4.22 -0.64 -11.42
CA ARG A 155 -4.57 -1.15 -10.08
C ARG A 155 -3.46 -0.96 -9.04
N ASN A 156 -2.21 -1.03 -9.48
CA ASN A 156 -1.05 -1.04 -8.59
C ASN A 156 -0.41 0.36 -8.46
N GLY A 157 -0.57 1.21 -9.47
CA GLY A 157 -0.05 2.57 -9.51
C GLY A 157 -1.09 3.61 -9.07
N PHE A 158 -1.53 3.50 -7.82
CA PHE A 158 -2.29 4.56 -7.16
C PHE A 158 -1.38 5.76 -6.85
N ASP A 159 -1.97 6.95 -6.74
CA ASP A 159 -1.27 8.20 -6.40
C ASP A 159 -1.33 8.53 -4.90
N TYR A 160 -2.11 7.80 -4.13
CA TYR A 160 -2.29 8.08 -2.70
C TYR A 160 -2.58 6.81 -1.92
N ILE A 161 -2.00 6.71 -0.72
CA ILE A 161 -2.31 5.67 0.24
C ILE A 161 -2.43 6.21 1.66
N ALA A 162 -3.45 5.75 2.37
CA ALA A 162 -3.57 5.92 3.81
C ALA A 162 -3.90 4.59 4.50
N LEU A 163 -3.28 4.38 5.67
CA LEU A 163 -3.61 3.28 6.57
C LEU A 163 -4.08 3.80 7.91
N SER A 164 -5.16 3.19 8.40
CA SER A 164 -5.72 3.47 9.72
C SER A 164 -6.01 2.19 10.48
N PHE A 165 -6.01 2.27 11.82
CA PHE A 165 -6.56 1.22 12.68
C PHE A 165 -7.78 1.73 13.44
N ILE A 166 -8.66 0.81 13.84
CA ILE A 166 -9.75 1.12 14.78
C ILE A 166 -9.22 0.93 16.21
N ASP A 167 -9.24 1.99 17.00
CA ASP A 167 -8.79 1.98 18.39
C ASP A 167 -9.87 1.39 19.33
N LYS A 168 -9.51 1.24 20.62
CA LYS A 168 -10.41 0.72 21.66
C LYS A 168 -11.64 1.60 21.94
N GLU A 169 -11.62 2.85 21.49
CA GLU A 169 -12.73 3.81 21.57
C GLU A 169 -13.57 3.83 20.29
N TRP A 170 -13.33 2.89 19.36
CA TRP A 170 -13.96 2.81 18.04
C TRP A 170 -13.67 4.00 17.13
N LYS A 171 -12.55 4.70 17.37
CA LYS A 171 -12.10 5.80 16.51
C LYS A 171 -11.11 5.25 15.48
N GLN A 172 -11.23 5.72 14.25
CA GLN A 172 -10.25 5.50 13.20
C GLN A 172 -9.03 6.38 13.46
N ARG A 173 -7.85 5.77 13.52
CA ARG A 173 -6.55 6.42 13.79
C ARG A 173 -5.60 6.13 12.65
N GLN A 174 -5.23 7.15 11.90
CA GLN A 174 -4.33 7.03 10.76
C GLN A 174 -2.87 6.91 11.21
N PHE A 175 -2.08 6.09 10.54
CA PHE A 175 -0.67 5.90 10.89
C PHE A 175 0.24 5.80 9.67
N LEU A 176 -0.31 5.90 8.47
CA LEU A 176 0.41 6.09 7.22
C LEU A 176 -0.43 6.99 6.32
N ASP A 177 0.23 7.93 5.68
CA ASP A 177 -0.34 8.90 4.75
C ASP A 177 0.77 9.28 3.76
N ALA A 178 0.60 8.92 2.49
CA ALA A 178 1.60 9.15 1.45
C ALA A 178 0.94 9.48 0.10
N GLU A 179 1.39 10.58 -0.50
CA GLU A 179 1.21 10.91 -1.92
C GLU A 179 2.33 10.23 -2.71
N LEU A 180 2.01 9.71 -3.90
CA LEU A 180 2.85 8.82 -4.72
C LEU A 180 2.81 9.21 -6.22
N ALA A 181 2.39 10.44 -6.53
CA ALA A 181 2.45 11.06 -7.86
C ALA A 181 2.36 12.60 -7.77
#